data_AF-A0A7J6N7R0-F1
#
_entry.id   AF-A0A7J6N7R0-F1
#
_cell.length_a   1.000
_cell.length_b   1.000
_cell.length_c   1.000
_cell.angle_alpha   90.00
_cell.angle_beta   90.00
_cell.angle_gamma   90.00
#
_symmetry.space_group_name_H-M   'P 1'
#
loop_
_entity.id
_entity.type
_entity.pdbx_description
1 polymer ?
#
loop_
_entity_poly.entity_id
_entity_poly.type
_entity_poly.pdbx_seq_one_letter_code
_entity_poly.pdbx_strand_id
1 'polypeptide(L)'
;MDNLIGNIPPVTKGMLCISFGLMAACTLEFISPFSLYFNWEMVWEHGQWWRLFTCFLFYGDLGVGFMWNVYVMYFYCSQLEEVVFRQRSGDFVYMLLVSMFMLLGISFLTGHFSNFYSGAIIDVMTYVWARRNPGARVHVIAFTVKAPYLPWILAGISLIMGGQLADHLQGILAGHIYYFFTDVYPRMPTSHGLQVLKTPKFLKWICGQKDD
;
A
#
# COMPACT_ATOMS: atom_id res chain seq x y z
N MET A 1 -4.14 24.76 -14.63
CA MET A 1 -4.14 23.33 -14.25
C MET A 1 -3.08 23.02 -13.19
N ASP A 2 -2.12 23.93 -12.96
CA ASP A 2 -1.05 23.78 -11.97
C ASP A 2 -1.54 23.75 -10.51
N ASN A 3 -2.72 24.31 -10.22
CA ASN A 3 -3.31 24.32 -8.88
C ASN A 3 -4.13 23.07 -8.51
N LEU A 4 -4.48 22.20 -9.47
CA LEU A 4 -5.23 20.97 -9.17
C LEU A 4 -4.28 19.79 -8.89
N ILE A 5 -3.17 19.73 -9.62
CA ILE A 5 -2.13 18.69 -9.45
C ILE A 5 -1.08 19.15 -8.42
N GLY A 6 -0.88 20.46 -8.22
CA GLY A 6 0.08 21.01 -7.27
C GLY A 6 -0.17 20.59 -5.82
N ASN A 7 -1.44 20.47 -5.42
CA ASN A 7 -1.82 20.20 -4.02
C ASN A 7 -1.73 18.73 -3.61
N ILE A 8 -1.54 17.80 -4.55
CA ILE A 8 -1.42 16.38 -4.19
C ILE A 8 -0.02 16.13 -3.61
N PRO A 9 0.10 15.42 -2.47
CA PRO A 9 1.38 15.02 -1.88
C PRO A 9 2.28 14.29 -2.88
N PRO A 10 3.61 14.46 -2.79
CA PRO A 10 4.53 13.99 -3.83
C PRO A 10 4.51 12.48 -4.04
N VAL A 11 4.49 11.66 -2.99
CA VAL A 11 4.50 10.18 -3.11
C VAL A 11 3.15 9.69 -3.62
N THR A 12 2.05 10.24 -3.08
CA THR A 12 0.68 9.97 -3.52
C THR A 12 0.50 10.29 -5.00
N LYS A 13 1.03 11.43 -5.45
CA LYS A 13 1.04 11.85 -6.86
C LYS A 13 1.85 10.89 -7.72
N GLY A 14 3.02 10.46 -7.27
CA GLY A 14 3.83 9.46 -7.95
C GLY A 14 3.07 8.15 -8.16
N MET A 15 2.46 7.60 -7.10
CA MET A 15 1.64 6.39 -7.19
C MET A 15 0.45 6.56 -8.13
N LEU A 16 -0.25 7.70 -8.05
CA LEU A 16 -1.37 8.02 -8.93
C LEU A 16 -0.93 8.05 -10.40
N CYS A 17 0.13 8.81 -10.72
CA CYS A 17 0.66 8.93 -12.07
C CYS A 17 1.11 7.59 -12.64
N ILE A 18 1.80 6.76 -11.85
CA ILE A 18 2.23 5.42 -12.29
C ILE A 18 1.02 4.52 -12.53
N SER A 19 0.03 4.53 -11.64
CA SER A 19 -1.19 3.71 -11.77
C SER A 19 -1.99 4.05 -13.02
N PHE A 20 -2.21 5.33 -13.28
CA PHE A 20 -2.86 5.79 -14.52
C PHE A 20 -2.01 5.53 -15.75
N GLY A 21 -0.68 5.69 -15.65
CA GLY A 21 0.24 5.40 -16.74
C GLY A 21 0.24 3.93 -17.15
N LEU A 22 0.27 3.01 -16.18
CA LEU A 22 0.19 1.57 -16.43
C LEU A 22 -1.17 1.18 -17.01
N MET A 23 -2.27 1.71 -16.46
CA MET A 23 -3.61 1.48 -17.01
C MET A 23 -3.72 1.97 -18.46
N ALA A 24 -3.22 3.18 -18.77
CA ALA A 24 -3.24 3.72 -20.13
C ALA A 24 -2.36 2.90 -21.08
N ALA A 25 -1.16 2.48 -20.64
CA ALA A 25 -0.27 1.64 -21.44
C ALA A 25 -0.89 0.28 -21.77
N CYS A 26 -1.64 -0.33 -20.84
CA CYS A 26 -2.37 -1.57 -21.11
C CYS A 26 -3.60 -1.36 -21.99
N THR A 27 -4.36 -0.30 -21.76
CA THR A 27 -5.57 0.01 -22.56
C THR A 27 -5.22 0.35 -24.02
N LEU A 28 -4.06 0.99 -24.24
CA LEU A 28 -3.53 1.28 -25.59
C LEU A 28 -2.77 0.11 -26.21
N GLU A 29 -2.77 -1.06 -25.55
CA GLU A 29 -2.08 -2.28 -25.99
C GLU A 29 -0.55 -2.12 -26.17
N PHE A 30 0.06 -1.08 -25.60
CA PHE A 30 1.51 -0.92 -25.59
C PHE A 30 2.19 -1.97 -24.71
N ILE A 31 1.54 -2.37 -23.61
CA ILE A 31 2.04 -3.38 -22.67
C ILE A 31 0.91 -4.33 -22.36
N SER A 32 1.15 -5.64 -22.49
CA SER A 32 0.18 -6.63 -22.03
C SER A 32 0.07 -6.63 -20.49
N PRO A 33 -1.14 -6.72 -19.90
CA PRO A 33 -1.30 -6.94 -18.45
C PRO A 33 -0.54 -8.17 -17.94
N PHE A 34 -0.32 -9.16 -18.80
CA PHE A 34 0.50 -10.34 -18.51
C PHE A 34 1.98 -10.01 -18.25
N SER A 35 2.46 -8.84 -18.64
CA SER A 35 3.81 -8.36 -18.35
C SER A 35 3.94 -7.75 -16.96
N LEU A 36 2.82 -7.44 -16.29
CA LEU A 36 2.78 -6.68 -15.03
C LEU A 36 2.50 -7.55 -13.79
N TYR A 37 1.80 -8.67 -13.94
CA TYR A 37 1.46 -9.56 -12.82
C TYR A 37 2.73 -10.18 -12.20
N PHE A 38 2.63 -10.52 -10.93
CA PHE A 38 3.73 -11.14 -10.21
C PHE A 38 3.91 -12.61 -10.63
N ASN A 39 5.11 -12.95 -11.09
CA ASN A 39 5.50 -14.33 -11.38
C ASN A 39 6.94 -14.55 -10.90
N TRP A 40 7.11 -15.47 -9.96
CA TRP A 40 8.41 -15.74 -9.32
C TRP A 40 9.46 -16.26 -10.30
N GLU A 41 9.07 -17.20 -11.16
CA GLU A 41 9.94 -17.81 -12.19
C GLU A 41 10.42 -16.75 -13.18
N MET A 42 9.52 -15.89 -13.65
CA MET A 42 9.87 -14.80 -14.58
C MET A 42 10.79 -13.75 -13.93
N VAL A 43 10.65 -13.50 -12.63
CA VAL A 43 11.52 -12.55 -11.93
C VAL A 43 12.94 -13.07 -11.84
N TRP A 44 13.13 -14.33 -11.41
CA TRP A 44 14.46 -14.86 -11.12
C TRP A 44 15.14 -15.52 -12.33
N GLU A 45 14.40 -16.27 -13.13
CA GLU A 45 14.97 -16.99 -14.27
C GLU A 45 15.12 -16.11 -15.50
N HIS A 46 14.20 -15.15 -15.69
CA HIS A 46 14.15 -14.28 -16.86
C HIS A 46 14.53 -12.82 -16.56
N GLY A 47 14.86 -12.49 -15.31
CA GLY A 47 15.33 -11.15 -14.92
C GLY A 47 14.27 -10.05 -15.04
N GLN A 48 12.97 -10.38 -14.96
CA GLN A 48 11.88 -9.41 -15.11
C GLN A 48 11.58 -8.67 -13.79
N TRP A 49 12.58 -7.95 -13.26
CA TRP A 49 12.54 -7.30 -11.94
C TRP A 49 11.43 -6.26 -11.77
N TRP A 50 10.97 -5.64 -12.86
CA TRP A 50 9.88 -4.65 -12.81
C TRP A 50 8.59 -5.24 -12.24
N ARG A 51 8.36 -6.56 -12.40
CA ARG A 51 7.18 -7.26 -11.85
C ARG A 51 7.07 -7.17 -10.34
N LEU A 52 8.20 -6.96 -9.64
CA LEU A 52 8.23 -6.75 -8.20
C LEU A 52 7.59 -5.43 -7.78
N PHE A 53 7.47 -4.46 -8.69
CA PHE A 53 6.89 -3.14 -8.41
C PHE A 53 5.55 -2.94 -9.12
N THR A 54 5.46 -3.36 -10.39
CA THR A 54 4.25 -3.15 -11.20
C THR A 54 3.05 -3.91 -10.67
N CYS A 55 3.25 -5.07 -10.03
CA CYS A 55 2.15 -5.86 -9.48
C CYS A 55 1.41 -5.16 -8.33
N PHE A 56 2.04 -4.17 -7.68
CA PHE A 56 1.46 -3.34 -6.62
C PHE A 56 0.78 -2.07 -7.16
N LEU A 57 1.15 -1.61 -8.35
CA LEU A 57 0.72 -0.32 -8.91
C LEU A 57 -0.28 -0.47 -10.07
N PHE A 58 -0.54 -1.69 -10.54
CA PHE A 58 -1.56 -1.97 -11.54
C PHE A 58 -2.89 -2.36 -10.90
N TYR A 59 -3.94 -1.58 -11.17
CA TYR A 59 -5.29 -1.75 -10.58
C TYR A 59 -6.33 -2.32 -11.57
N GLY A 60 -5.88 -2.82 -12.72
CA GLY A 60 -6.74 -3.34 -13.78
C GLY A 60 -7.07 -2.33 -14.87
N ASP A 61 -7.98 -2.73 -15.75
CA ASP A 61 -8.40 -1.95 -16.91
C ASP A 61 -9.33 -0.78 -16.53
N LEU A 62 -9.49 0.17 -17.46
CA LEU A 62 -10.34 1.34 -17.25
C LEU A 62 -11.79 0.92 -17.01
N GLY A 63 -12.28 1.17 -15.79
CA GLY A 63 -13.65 0.86 -15.39
C GLY A 63 -13.95 1.31 -13.97
N VAL A 64 -15.18 1.04 -13.51
CA VAL A 64 -15.64 1.45 -12.16
C VAL A 64 -14.76 0.83 -11.06
N GLY A 65 -14.34 -0.43 -11.22
CA GLY A 65 -13.46 -1.10 -10.27
C GLY A 65 -12.09 -0.43 -10.14
N PHE A 66 -11.48 -0.06 -11.27
CA PHE A 66 -10.23 0.70 -11.29
C PHE A 66 -10.39 2.06 -10.61
N MET A 67 -11.43 2.82 -10.95
CA MET A 67 -11.70 4.13 -10.34
C MET A 67 -11.90 4.02 -8.83
N TRP A 68 -12.61 3.00 -8.36
CA TRP A 68 -12.78 2.73 -6.94
C TRP A 68 -11.44 2.44 -6.25
N ASN A 69 -10.64 1.53 -6.78
CA ASN A 69 -9.35 1.18 -6.19
C ASN A 69 -8.38 2.37 -6.15
N VAL A 70 -8.31 3.15 -7.23
CA VAL A 70 -7.47 4.36 -7.30
C VAL A 70 -7.97 5.43 -6.33
N TYR A 71 -9.29 5.60 -6.18
CA TYR A 71 -9.87 6.51 -5.18
C TYR A 71 -9.46 6.12 -3.77
N VAL A 72 -9.61 4.84 -3.41
CA VAL A 72 -9.26 4.32 -2.08
C VAL A 72 -7.76 4.44 -1.83
N MET A 73 -6.92 4.10 -2.83
CA MET A 73 -5.48 4.31 -2.79
C MET A 73 -5.16 5.78 -2.54
N TYR A 74 -5.74 6.70 -3.33
CA TYR A 74 -5.48 8.13 -3.21
C TYR A 74 -5.83 8.65 -1.82
N PHE A 75 -7.00 8.26 -1.31
CA PHE A 75 -7.47 8.70 0.00
C PHE A 75 -6.51 8.25 1.12
N TYR A 76 -6.20 6.96 1.23
CA TYR A 76 -5.35 6.48 2.34
C TYR A 76 -3.88 6.87 2.16
N CYS A 77 -3.37 6.91 0.94
CA CYS A 77 -2.02 7.36 0.66
C CYS A 77 -1.84 8.84 1.06
N SER A 78 -2.78 9.73 0.65
CA SER A 78 -2.75 11.15 1.04
C SER A 78 -2.87 11.33 2.55
N GLN A 79 -3.80 10.61 3.19
CA GLN A 79 -3.98 10.69 4.65
C GLN A 79 -2.74 10.23 5.42
N LEU A 80 -2.02 9.21 4.92
CA LEU A 80 -0.76 8.79 5.51
C LEU A 80 0.34 9.82 5.28
N GLU A 81 0.50 10.32 4.06
CA GLU A 81 1.58 11.22 3.70
C GLU A 81 1.45 12.61 4.36
N GLU A 82 0.25 13.19 4.37
CA GLU A 82 0.03 14.55 4.88
C GLU A 82 -0.19 14.63 6.39
N VAL A 83 -0.86 13.62 6.96
CA VAL A 83 -1.27 13.66 8.37
C VAL A 83 -0.32 12.84 9.22
N VAL A 84 -0.09 11.57 8.85
CA VAL A 84 0.68 10.64 9.69
C VAL A 84 2.19 10.83 9.53
N PHE A 85 2.66 11.00 8.30
CA PHE A 85 4.06 11.15 7.92
C PHE A 85 4.38 12.58 7.46
N ARG A 86 3.68 13.57 8.02
CA ARG A 86 3.90 14.98 7.70
C ARG A 86 5.39 15.33 7.84
N GLN A 87 5.99 15.88 6.78
CA GLN A 87 7.43 16.22 6.68
C GLN A 87 8.39 15.03 6.84
N ARG A 88 7.88 13.80 6.77
CA ARG A 88 8.64 12.54 6.90
C ARG A 88 8.38 11.61 5.71
N SER A 89 8.48 12.16 4.50
CA SER A 89 8.22 11.42 3.26
C SER A 89 9.15 10.23 3.08
N GLY A 90 10.39 10.28 3.59
CA GLY A 90 11.32 9.15 3.55
C GLY A 90 10.84 7.97 4.40
N ASP A 91 10.30 8.24 5.60
CA ASP A 91 9.68 7.21 6.44
C ASP A 91 8.41 6.61 5.80
N PHE A 92 7.66 7.42 5.05
CA PHE A 92 6.48 6.94 4.31
C PHE A 92 6.86 6.04 3.13
N VAL A 93 7.84 6.44 2.32
CA VAL A 93 8.35 5.60 1.22
C VAL A 93 8.93 4.30 1.79
N TYR A 94 9.65 4.37 2.91
CA TYR A 94 10.18 3.20 3.59
C TYR A 94 9.07 2.24 4.03
N MET A 95 7.99 2.77 4.61
CA MET A 95 6.82 1.96 4.94
C MET A 95 6.28 1.21 3.73
N LEU A 96 6.12 1.88 2.59
CA LEU A 96 5.61 1.26 1.36
C LEU A 96 6.56 0.14 0.89
N LEU A 97 7.87 0.39 0.85
CA LEU A 97 8.87 -0.61 0.45
C LEU A 97 8.90 -1.82 1.38
N VAL A 98 8.87 -1.59 2.70
CA VAL A 98 8.80 -2.67 3.70
C VAL A 98 7.50 -3.46 3.54
N SER A 99 6.38 -2.78 3.26
CA SER A 99 5.08 -3.42 3.06
C SER A 99 5.07 -4.29 1.81
N MET A 100 5.62 -3.80 0.69
CA MET A 100 5.79 -4.59 -0.54
C MET A 100 6.64 -5.83 -0.28
N PHE A 101 7.78 -5.67 0.40
CA PHE A 101 8.64 -6.79 0.77
C PHE A 101 7.94 -7.80 1.69
N MET A 102 7.21 -7.33 2.71
CA MET A 102 6.44 -8.19 3.62
C MET A 102 5.35 -8.96 2.87
N LEU A 103 4.64 -8.34 1.94
CA LEU A 103 3.60 -9.01 1.15
C LEU A 103 4.17 -10.12 0.27
N LEU A 104 5.29 -9.87 -0.41
CA LEU A 104 5.98 -10.91 -1.17
C LEU A 104 6.49 -12.03 -0.26
N GLY A 105 7.06 -11.69 0.90
CA GLY A 105 7.55 -12.65 1.88
C GLY A 105 6.43 -13.51 2.47
N ILE A 106 5.30 -12.91 2.86
CA ILE A 106 4.12 -13.64 3.35
C ILE A 106 3.62 -14.59 2.27
N SER A 107 3.50 -14.13 1.03
CA SER A 107 3.02 -14.95 -0.09
C SER A 107 3.92 -16.16 -0.35
N PHE A 108 5.24 -15.95 -0.26
CA PHE A 108 6.22 -17.04 -0.34
C PHE A 108 6.08 -18.03 0.82
N LEU A 109 5.88 -17.56 2.05
CA LEU A 109 5.72 -18.41 3.24
C LEU A 109 4.40 -19.19 3.26
N THR A 110 3.30 -18.59 2.78
CA THR A 110 1.98 -19.23 2.75
C THR A 110 1.74 -20.06 1.49
N GLY A 111 2.60 -19.95 0.47
CA GLY A 111 2.41 -20.58 -0.84
C GLY A 111 1.22 -20.00 -1.63
N HIS A 112 0.69 -18.86 -1.20
CA HIS A 112 -0.46 -18.20 -1.84
C HIS A 112 0.03 -16.99 -2.62
N PHE A 113 0.15 -17.14 -3.93
CA PHE A 113 0.63 -16.11 -4.83
C PHE A 113 -0.52 -15.48 -5.59
N SER A 114 -0.84 -14.24 -5.23
CA SER A 114 -1.82 -13.43 -5.93
C SER A 114 -1.19 -12.85 -7.20
N ASN A 115 -1.97 -12.73 -8.27
CA ASN A 115 -1.49 -12.18 -9.55
C ASN A 115 -1.08 -10.71 -9.39
N PHE A 116 -1.88 -9.94 -8.65
CA PHE A 116 -1.65 -8.53 -8.37
C PHE A 116 -1.80 -8.27 -6.87
N TYR A 117 -0.89 -7.46 -6.33
CA TYR A 117 -0.86 -7.08 -4.91
C TYR A 117 -1.37 -5.65 -4.68
N SER A 118 -1.96 -5.03 -5.70
CA SER A 118 -2.43 -3.65 -5.67
C SER A 118 -3.58 -3.44 -4.67
N GLY A 119 -4.46 -4.42 -4.51
CA GLY A 119 -5.45 -4.45 -3.41
C GLY A 119 -4.79 -4.62 -2.03
N ALA A 120 -3.84 -5.56 -1.90
CA ALA A 120 -3.18 -5.84 -0.64
C ALA A 120 -2.37 -4.64 -0.10
N ILE A 121 -1.71 -3.86 -0.96
CA ILE A 121 -1.01 -2.64 -0.51
C ILE A 121 -1.99 -1.54 -0.06
N ILE A 122 -3.18 -1.45 -0.68
CA ILE A 122 -4.25 -0.59 -0.17
C ILE A 122 -4.64 -1.04 1.23
N ASP A 123 -4.86 -2.34 1.45
CA ASP A 123 -5.23 -2.85 2.78
C ASP A 123 -4.16 -2.56 3.84
N VAL A 124 -2.87 -2.67 3.49
CA VAL A 124 -1.78 -2.27 4.38
C VAL A 124 -1.88 -0.79 4.75
N MET A 125 -2.04 0.10 3.76
CA MET A 125 -2.18 1.54 4.01
C MET A 125 -3.40 1.84 4.87
N THR A 126 -4.56 1.28 4.52
CA THR A 126 -5.79 1.43 5.28
C THR A 126 -5.64 0.93 6.71
N TYR A 127 -4.98 -0.21 6.91
CA TYR A 127 -4.72 -0.78 8.22
C TYR A 127 -3.82 0.11 9.08
N VAL A 128 -2.67 0.53 8.55
CA VAL A 128 -1.73 1.38 9.29
C VAL A 128 -2.38 2.71 9.64
N TRP A 129 -3.09 3.33 8.71
CA TRP A 129 -3.85 4.56 8.96
C TRP A 129 -4.89 4.35 10.07
N ALA A 130 -5.67 3.27 9.99
CA ALA A 130 -6.71 2.94 10.95
C ALA A 130 -6.18 2.75 12.38
N ARG A 131 -5.05 2.04 12.52
CA ARG A 131 -4.42 1.78 13.83
C ARG A 131 -3.77 3.02 14.43
N ARG A 132 -3.29 3.95 13.61
CA ARG A 132 -2.73 5.23 14.05
C ARG A 132 -3.80 6.28 14.34
N ASN A 133 -5.03 6.09 13.84
CA ASN A 133 -6.17 6.98 14.07
C ASN A 133 -7.34 6.24 14.77
N PRO A 134 -7.16 5.60 15.94
CA PRO A 134 -8.16 4.72 16.53
C PRO A 134 -9.46 5.43 16.95
N GLY A 135 -9.41 6.75 17.18
CA GLY A 135 -10.58 7.58 17.50
C GLY A 135 -11.37 8.05 16.28
N ALA A 136 -10.82 7.92 15.06
CA ALA A 136 -11.49 8.36 13.85
C ALA A 136 -12.72 7.50 13.54
N ARG A 137 -13.78 8.16 13.06
CA ARG A 137 -15.03 7.54 12.62
C ARG A 137 -15.14 7.69 11.12
N VAL A 138 -15.34 6.57 10.43
CA VAL A 138 -15.39 6.50 8.97
C VAL A 138 -16.77 6.03 8.55
N HIS A 139 -17.37 6.71 7.59
CA HIS A 139 -18.63 6.30 6.99
C HIS A 139 -18.36 5.24 5.91
N VAL A 140 -18.87 4.03 6.12
CA VAL A 140 -18.83 2.93 5.14
C VAL A 140 -20.25 2.71 4.64
N ILE A 141 -20.52 3.19 3.43
CA ILE A 141 -21.82 3.15 2.75
C ILE A 141 -22.94 3.78 3.61
N ALA A 142 -23.60 2.99 4.46
CA ALA A 142 -24.73 3.40 5.29
C ALA A 142 -24.42 3.51 6.79
N PHE A 143 -23.26 3.00 7.25
CA PHE A 143 -22.94 2.92 8.68
C PHE A 143 -21.62 3.62 9.01
N THR A 144 -21.53 4.15 10.23
CA THR A 144 -20.30 4.76 10.74
C THR A 144 -19.55 3.75 11.61
N VAL A 145 -18.28 3.52 11.29
CA VAL A 145 -17.42 2.54 11.96
C VAL A 145 -16.19 3.23 12.55
N LYS A 146 -15.62 2.68 13.62
CA LYS A 146 -14.32 3.16 14.12
C LYS A 146 -13.22 2.67 13.18
N ALA A 147 -12.22 3.52 12.95
CA ALA A 147 -11.15 3.24 12.00
C ALA A 147 -10.48 1.86 12.18
N PRO A 148 -10.19 1.34 13.39
CA PRO A 148 -9.55 0.02 13.54
C PRO A 148 -10.33 -1.17 12.95
N TYR A 149 -11.65 -1.05 12.81
CA TYR A 149 -12.50 -2.10 12.22
C TYR A 149 -12.62 -1.99 10.71
N LEU A 150 -12.23 -0.86 10.13
CA LEU A 150 -12.40 -0.55 8.72
C LEU A 150 -11.75 -1.60 7.78
N PRO A 151 -10.48 -2.04 7.96
CA PRO A 151 -9.87 -3.01 7.04
C PRO A 151 -10.65 -4.34 6.99
N TRP A 152 -11.16 -4.78 8.15
CA TRP A 152 -11.96 -6.01 8.25
C TRP A 152 -13.32 -5.88 7.57
N ILE A 153 -13.94 -4.71 7.69
CA ILE A 153 -15.24 -4.44 7.05
C ILE A 153 -15.06 -4.34 5.53
N LEU A 154 -14.01 -3.69 5.05
CA LEU A 154 -13.71 -3.63 3.61
C LEU A 154 -13.39 -5.02 3.04
N ALA A 155 -12.63 -5.85 3.76
CA ALA A 155 -12.39 -7.24 3.38
C ALA A 155 -13.71 -8.05 3.31
N GLY A 156 -14.61 -7.86 4.26
CA GLY A 156 -15.94 -8.49 4.27
C GLY A 156 -16.82 -8.05 3.10
N ILE A 157 -16.85 -6.74 2.78
CA ILE A 157 -17.57 -6.21 1.61
C ILE A 157 -16.99 -6.80 0.32
N SER A 158 -15.66 -6.83 0.19
CA SER A 158 -14.99 -7.39 -0.98
C SER A 158 -15.34 -8.87 -1.18
N LEU A 159 -15.36 -9.68 -0.11
CA LEU A 159 -15.80 -11.07 -0.17
C LEU A 159 -17.23 -11.21 -0.71
N ILE A 160 -18.16 -10.36 -0.27
CA ILE A 160 -19.54 -10.35 -0.77
C ILE A 160 -19.59 -9.98 -2.27
N MET A 161 -18.67 -9.12 -2.71
CA MET A 161 -18.52 -8.71 -4.11
C MET A 161 -17.72 -9.71 -4.98
N GLY A 162 -17.36 -10.88 -4.43
CA GLY A 162 -16.63 -11.93 -5.14
C GLY A 162 -15.11 -11.77 -5.12
N GLY A 163 -14.57 -10.87 -4.30
CA GLY A 163 -13.15 -10.73 -4.05
C GLY A 163 -12.55 -11.88 -3.23
N GLN A 164 -11.24 -12.06 -3.32
CA GLN A 164 -10.53 -13.12 -2.59
C GLN A 164 -10.15 -12.65 -1.19
N LEU A 165 -10.71 -13.31 -0.17
CA LEU A 165 -10.43 -12.96 1.22
C LEU A 165 -8.94 -13.13 1.58
N ALA A 166 -8.26 -14.11 0.98
CA ALA A 166 -6.84 -14.37 1.22
C ALA A 166 -5.96 -13.14 0.93
N ASP A 167 -6.22 -12.44 -0.18
CA ASP A 167 -5.50 -11.22 -0.58
C ASP A 167 -5.62 -10.13 0.49
N HIS A 168 -6.85 -9.91 0.99
CA HIS A 168 -7.12 -8.94 2.05
C HIS A 168 -6.45 -9.34 3.37
N LEU A 169 -6.46 -10.63 3.73
CA LEU A 169 -5.83 -11.12 4.94
C LEU A 169 -4.31 -10.93 4.90
N GLN A 170 -3.66 -11.15 3.75
CA GLN A 170 -2.24 -10.87 3.57
C GLN A 170 -1.94 -9.38 3.77
N GLY A 171 -2.75 -8.50 3.18
CA GLY A 171 -2.67 -7.05 3.37
C GLY A 171 -2.80 -6.62 4.84
N ILE A 172 -3.84 -7.10 5.51
CA ILE A 172 -4.08 -6.81 6.93
C ILE A 172 -2.95 -7.35 7.82
N LEU A 173 -2.46 -8.57 7.55
CA LEU A 173 -1.36 -9.17 8.28
C LEU A 173 -0.07 -8.38 8.11
N ALA A 174 0.30 -8.03 6.88
CA ALA A 174 1.48 -7.20 6.61
C ALA A 174 1.39 -5.84 7.31
N GLY A 175 0.22 -5.19 7.25
CA GLY A 175 -0.02 -3.94 7.97
C GLY A 175 0.05 -4.10 9.49
N HIS A 176 -0.41 -5.22 10.04
CA HIS A 176 -0.30 -5.53 11.46
C HIS A 176 1.14 -5.73 11.91
N ILE A 177 1.92 -6.51 11.16
CA ILE A 177 3.34 -6.75 11.45
C ILE A 177 4.10 -5.43 11.40
N TYR A 178 3.91 -4.63 10.35
CA TYR A 178 4.53 -3.31 10.24
C TYR A 178 4.17 -2.43 11.43
N TYR A 179 2.87 -2.24 11.71
CA TYR A 179 2.41 -1.42 12.84
C TYR A 179 2.94 -1.91 14.18
N PHE A 180 2.99 -3.22 14.40
CA PHE A 180 3.53 -3.80 15.63
C PHE A 180 4.99 -3.39 15.83
N PHE A 181 5.84 -3.57 14.82
CA PHE A 181 7.27 -3.27 14.95
C PHE A 181 7.59 -1.78 14.96
N THR A 182 6.75 -0.91 14.40
CA THR A 182 6.99 0.55 14.39
C THR A 182 6.35 1.30 15.55
N ASP A 183 5.15 0.89 15.98
CA ASP A 183 4.34 1.68 16.92
C ASP A 183 4.20 0.99 18.29
N VAL A 184 4.19 -0.35 18.34
CA VAL A 184 3.93 -1.10 19.57
C VAL A 184 5.24 -1.56 20.23
N TYR A 185 6.08 -2.29 19.49
CA TYR A 185 7.30 -2.90 19.99
C TYR A 185 8.28 -1.89 20.62
N PRO A 186 8.56 -0.71 20.03
CA PRO A 186 9.46 0.27 20.64
C PRO A 186 8.94 0.85 21.97
N ARG A 187 7.64 0.72 22.25
CA ARG A 187 7.01 1.18 23.50
C ARG A 187 6.94 0.10 24.57
N MET A 188 7.23 -1.16 24.22
CA MET A 188 7.26 -2.26 25.19
C MET A 188 8.49 -2.15 26.09
N PRO A 189 8.38 -2.42 27.40
CA PRO A 189 9.53 -2.41 28.30
C PRO A 189 10.66 -3.36 27.87
N THR A 190 10.30 -4.46 27.21
CA THR A 190 11.22 -5.51 26.75
C THR A 190 12.11 -5.10 25.57
N SER A 191 11.73 -4.11 24.77
CA SER A 191 12.50 -3.71 23.60
C SER A 191 13.63 -2.73 23.91
N HIS A 192 13.66 -2.16 25.12
CA HIS A 192 14.56 -1.07 25.49
C HIS A 192 14.56 0.10 24.48
N GLY A 193 13.42 0.35 23.81
CA GLY A 193 13.29 1.41 22.81
C GLY A 193 13.86 1.07 21.42
N LEU A 194 14.21 -0.20 21.17
CA LEU A 194 14.73 -0.64 19.88
C LEU A 194 13.71 -0.41 18.74
N GLN A 195 14.13 0.32 17.73
CA GLN A 195 13.37 0.52 16.48
C GLN A 195 13.87 -0.46 15.42
N VAL A 196 13.18 -1.58 15.25
CA VAL A 196 13.56 -2.65 14.32
C VAL A 196 13.51 -2.17 12.86
N LEU A 197 12.47 -1.42 12.51
CA LEU A 197 12.24 -0.90 11.15
C LEU A 197 12.65 0.59 11.07
N LYS A 198 13.91 0.88 11.35
CA LYS A 198 14.45 2.24 11.24
C LYS A 198 14.74 2.58 9.78
N THR A 199 14.18 3.69 9.31
CA THR A 199 14.39 4.19 7.94
C THR A 199 15.88 4.46 7.66
N PRO A 200 16.44 3.92 6.58
CA PRO A 200 17.82 4.20 6.16
C PRO A 200 18.04 5.68 5.86
N LYS A 201 19.17 6.23 6.30
CA LYS A 201 19.53 7.66 6.11
C LYS A 201 19.54 8.08 4.64
N PHE A 202 20.02 7.21 3.76
CA PHE A 202 20.03 7.47 2.32
C PHE A 202 18.63 7.74 1.74
N LEU A 203 17.62 7.00 2.22
CA LEU A 203 16.25 7.19 1.75
C LEU A 203 15.65 8.51 2.26
N LYS A 204 15.95 8.89 3.51
CA LYS A 204 15.59 10.21 4.05
C LYS A 204 16.21 11.33 3.23
N TRP A 205 17.49 11.19 2.88
CA TRP A 205 18.20 12.15 2.04
C TRP A 205 17.59 12.32 0.66
N ILE A 206 17.25 11.21 -0.04
CA ILE A 206 16.56 11.28 -1.35
C ILE A 206 15.23 12.02 -1.24
N CYS A 207 14.47 11.75 -0.18
CA CYS A 207 13.17 12.39 0.03
C CYS A 207 13.26 13.80 0.62
N GLY A 208 14.46 14.37 0.77
CA GLY A 208 14.66 15.71 1.37
C GLY A 208 14.26 15.80 2.84
N GLN A 209 14.15 14.67 3.54
CA GLN A 209 13.82 14.60 4.96
C GLN A 209 15.08 14.89 5.80
N LYS A 210 14.97 15.79 6.77
CA LYS A 210 16.05 16.04 7.74
C LYS A 210 16.15 14.88 8.73
N ASP A 211 17.38 14.53 9.12
CA ASP A 211 17.62 13.56 10.18
C ASP A 211 17.25 14.20 11.54
N ASP A 212 16.29 13.59 12.24
CA ASP A 212 15.96 13.85 13.65
C ASP A 212 16.89 13.06 14.59
#